data_AF-A0A916BZW0-F1
#
_entry.id   AF-A0A916BZW0-F1
#
_cell.length_a   1.000
_cell.length_b   1.000
_cell.length_c   1.000
_cell.angle_alpha   90.00
_cell.angle_beta   90.00
_cell.angle_gamma   90.00
#
_symmetry.space_group_name_H-M   'P 1'
#
loop_
_entity.id
_entity.type
_entity.pdbx_description
1 polymer ?
#
loop_
_entity_poly.entity_id
_entity_poly.type
_entity_poly.pdbx_seq_one_letter_code
_entity_poly.pdbx_strand_id
1 'polypeptide(L)'
;MKAAPATPQHGELCIPLAIFQEGDVSFTYPDSMISHWFGNDQPAQYYQPAYHGQVFTRSEILAIVAARGLPEEGWEPRLPDHLAPYIEAQVWNREPLLVYQEQMQAVG
;
A
#
# COMPACT_ATOMS: atom_id res chain seq x y z
N MET A 1 7.66 0.58 38.69
CA MET A 1 6.97 0.97 37.44
C MET A 1 8.02 1.03 36.34
N LYS A 2 7.96 0.13 35.35
CA LYS A 2 8.83 0.22 34.16
C LYS A 2 8.29 1.34 33.28
N ALA A 3 9.11 2.35 33.00
CA ALA A 3 8.78 3.36 32.00
C ALA A 3 8.49 2.66 30.67
N ALA A 4 7.42 3.09 29.99
CA ALA A 4 7.18 2.67 28.61
C ALA A 4 8.43 2.99 27.77
N PRO A 5 8.87 2.10 26.86
CA PRO A 5 9.96 2.44 25.95
C PRO A 5 9.60 3.72 25.20
N ALA A 6 10.59 4.59 25.01
CA ALA A 6 10.42 5.82 24.25
C ALA A 6 9.79 5.50 22.88
N THR A 7 8.82 6.31 22.48
CA THR A 7 8.12 6.18 21.19
C THR A 7 9.16 6.00 20.08
N PRO A 8 9.05 4.97 19.22
CA PRO A 8 9.99 4.83 18.12
C PRO A 8 9.92 6.12 17.28
N GLN A 9 11.07 6.70 16.96
CA GLN A 9 11.14 7.74 15.94
C GLN A 9 11.05 7.01 14.59
N HIS A 10 9.89 7.07 13.95
CA HIS A 10 9.66 6.38 12.68
C HIS A 10 10.31 7.25 11.59
N GLY A 11 11.21 6.65 10.80
CA GLY A 11 11.74 7.29 9.60
C GLY A 11 10.78 7.09 8.44
N GLU A 12 10.67 8.10 7.58
CA GLU A 12 9.90 8.02 6.33
C GLU A 12 10.87 7.90 5.15
N LEU A 13 10.58 6.99 4.22
CA LEU A 13 11.31 6.84 2.97
C LEU A 13 10.32 6.95 1.82
N CYS A 14 10.48 7.99 1.01
CA CYS A 14 9.68 8.21 -0.19
C CYS A 14 10.45 7.72 -1.41
N ILE A 15 9.89 6.74 -2.12
CA ILE A 15 10.48 6.17 -3.34
C ILE A 15 9.55 6.49 -4.52
N PRO A 16 10.02 7.18 -5.57
CA PRO A 16 9.19 7.47 -6.72
C PRO A 16 8.73 6.18 -7.42
N LEU A 17 7.43 5.97 -7.56
CA LEU A 17 6.90 4.76 -8.19
C LEU A 17 7.31 4.62 -9.67
N ALA A 18 7.71 5.73 -10.30
CA ALA A 18 8.19 5.79 -11.68
C ALA A 18 9.49 5.00 -11.92
N ILE A 19 10.26 4.65 -10.88
CA ILE A 19 11.49 3.86 -11.05
C ILE A 19 11.22 2.38 -11.37
N PHE A 20 10.02 1.90 -11.03
CA PHE A 20 9.62 0.51 -11.23
C PHE A 20 8.98 0.32 -12.61
N GLN A 21 9.03 -0.89 -13.15
CA GLN A 21 8.24 -1.31 -14.31
C GLN A 21 6.90 -1.92 -13.88
N GLU A 22 6.01 -2.17 -14.83
CA GLU A 22 4.65 -2.66 -14.57
C GLU A 22 4.61 -3.98 -13.77
N GLY A 23 5.58 -4.87 -13.99
CA GLY A 23 5.69 -6.15 -13.29
C GLY A 23 6.62 -6.16 -12.07
N ASP A 24 7.27 -5.03 -11.76
CA ASP A 24 8.22 -4.96 -10.64
C ASP A 24 7.51 -4.79 -9.30
N VAL A 25 6.27 -4.29 -9.31
CA VAL A 25 5.48 -3.98 -8.11
C VAL A 25 4.03 -4.37 -8.33
N SER A 26 3.45 -5.06 -7.35
CA SER A 26 2.01 -5.28 -7.27
C SER A 26 1.39 -4.48 -6.14
N PHE A 27 0.07 -4.33 -6.18
CA PHE A 27 -0.66 -3.61 -5.15
C PHE A 27 -1.87 -4.39 -4.67
N THR A 28 -2.20 -4.21 -3.40
CA THR A 28 -3.46 -4.69 -2.82
C THR A 28 -4.13 -3.55 -2.05
N TYR A 29 -5.45 -3.63 -1.94
CA TYR A 29 -6.20 -2.80 -1.01
C TYR A 29 -7.12 -3.64 -0.12
N PRO A 30 -7.06 -3.50 1.22
CA PRO A 30 -5.97 -2.86 1.98
C PRO A 30 -4.69 -3.74 1.89
N ASP A 31 -3.99 -4.00 2.99
CA ASP A 31 -2.86 -4.95 2.94
C ASP A 31 -3.27 -6.33 2.41
N SER A 32 -2.28 -7.06 1.91
CA SER A 32 -2.45 -8.35 1.26
C SER A 32 -3.15 -9.40 2.12
N MET A 33 -2.95 -9.38 3.45
CA MET A 33 -3.62 -10.32 4.35
C MET A 33 -5.11 -10.01 4.48
N ILE A 34 -5.44 -8.74 4.73
CA ILE A 34 -6.83 -8.31 4.91
C ILE A 34 -7.57 -8.34 3.57
N SER A 35 -6.94 -7.92 2.48
CA SER A 35 -7.50 -8.04 1.13
C SER A 35 -7.82 -9.49 0.80
N HIS A 36 -6.91 -10.43 1.06
CA HIS A 36 -7.15 -11.85 0.85
C HIS A 36 -8.31 -12.38 1.72
N TRP A 37 -8.33 -12.04 3.01
CA TRP A 37 -9.41 -12.41 3.92
C TRP A 37 -10.77 -11.90 3.43
N PHE A 38 -10.85 -10.63 3.04
CA PHE A 38 -12.09 -10.03 2.53
C PHE A 38 -12.56 -10.64 1.23
N GLY A 39 -11.65 -11.02 0.33
CA GLY A 39 -11.98 -11.75 -0.90
C GLY A 39 -12.67 -13.10 -0.63
N ASN A 40 -12.27 -13.77 0.45
CA ASN A 40 -12.80 -15.08 0.84
C ASN A 40 -14.12 -14.97 1.62
N ASP A 41 -14.14 -14.18 2.70
CA ASP A 41 -15.26 -14.14 3.64
C ASP A 41 -16.36 -13.16 3.24
N GLN A 42 -16.05 -12.21 2.35
CA GLN A 42 -16.97 -11.19 1.81
C GLN A 42 -17.89 -10.55 2.86
N PRO A 43 -17.31 -9.98 3.94
CA PRO A 43 -18.09 -9.41 5.03
C PRO A 43 -18.97 -8.25 4.56
N ALA A 44 -20.29 -8.42 4.68
CA ALA A 44 -21.30 -7.55 4.06
C ALA A 44 -21.19 -6.05 4.42
N GLN A 45 -20.61 -5.71 5.57
CA GLN A 45 -20.56 -4.34 6.07
C GLN A 45 -19.49 -3.49 5.37
N TYR A 46 -18.39 -4.09 4.92
CA TYR A 46 -17.22 -3.35 4.40
C TYR A 46 -16.59 -4.00 3.16
N TYR A 47 -17.14 -5.11 2.65
CA TYR A 47 -16.62 -5.75 1.45
C TYR A 47 -16.82 -4.88 0.20
N GLN A 48 -15.72 -4.63 -0.51
CA GLN A 48 -15.70 -3.92 -1.79
C GLN A 48 -15.20 -4.89 -2.87
N PRO A 49 -16.10 -5.52 -3.66
CA PRO A 49 -15.72 -6.59 -4.59
C PRO A 49 -14.78 -6.13 -5.70
N ALA A 50 -14.78 -4.83 -6.03
CA ALA A 50 -13.88 -4.24 -7.00
C ALA A 50 -12.43 -4.11 -6.50
N TYR A 51 -12.18 -4.25 -5.19
CA TYR A 51 -10.86 -3.99 -4.59
C TYR A 51 -10.34 -5.14 -3.74
N HIS A 52 -11.22 -5.78 -2.97
CA HIS A 52 -10.83 -6.79 -2.00
C HIS A 52 -10.63 -8.16 -2.66
N GLY A 53 -9.53 -8.82 -2.31
CA GLY A 53 -9.13 -10.11 -2.89
C GLY A 53 -8.49 -10.01 -4.27
N GLN A 54 -8.19 -8.78 -4.72
CA GLN A 54 -7.57 -8.52 -6.01
C GLN A 54 -6.12 -8.06 -5.84
N VAL A 55 -5.31 -8.37 -6.85
CA VAL A 55 -3.95 -7.85 -7.00
C VAL A 55 -3.95 -6.94 -8.21
N PHE A 56 -3.50 -5.71 -8.02
CA PHE A 56 -3.48 -4.69 -9.05
C PHE A 56 -2.08 -4.51 -9.60
N THR A 57 -2.00 -4.24 -10.90
CA THR A 57 -0.78 -3.72 -11.52
C THR A 57 -0.61 -2.24 -11.19
N ARG A 58 0.57 -1.69 -11.49
CA ARG A 58 0.85 -0.25 -11.31
C ARG A 58 -0.13 0.63 -12.09
N SER A 59 -0.41 0.31 -13.34
CA SER A 59 -1.32 1.11 -14.16
C SER A 59 -2.75 1.05 -13.64
N GLU A 60 -3.20 -0.11 -13.16
CA GLU A 60 -4.53 -0.29 -12.58
C GLU A 60 -4.71 0.52 -11.30
N ILE A 61 -3.76 0.42 -10.36
CA ILE A 61 -3.88 1.14 -9.09
C ILE A 61 -3.81 2.66 -9.29
N LEU A 62 -2.96 3.14 -10.21
CA LEU A 62 -2.89 4.57 -10.55
C LEU A 62 -4.18 5.06 -11.19
N ALA A 63 -4.83 4.25 -12.04
CA ALA A 63 -6.13 4.59 -12.61
C ALA A 63 -7.22 4.68 -11.53
N ILE A 64 -7.23 3.75 -10.57
CA ILE A 64 -8.17 3.75 -9.44
C ILE A 64 -7.98 5.01 -8.59
N VAL A 65 -6.74 5.33 -8.21
CA VAL A 65 -6.41 6.52 -7.41
C VAL A 65 -6.72 7.81 -8.18
N ALA A 66 -6.42 7.87 -9.48
CA ALA A 66 -6.77 9.03 -10.31
C ALA A 66 -8.28 9.27 -10.38
N ALA A 67 -9.09 8.20 -10.36
CA ALA A 67 -10.55 8.30 -10.42
C ALA A 67 -11.22 8.59 -9.08
N ARG A 68 -10.64 8.13 -7.95
CA ARG A 68 -11.31 8.15 -6.63
C ARG A 68 -10.55 8.90 -5.54
N GLY A 69 -9.33 9.35 -5.80
CA GLY A 69 -8.42 9.81 -4.75
C GLY A 69 -7.86 8.64 -3.93
N LEU A 70 -7.21 8.98 -2.81
CA LEU A 70 -6.64 7.99 -1.91
C LEU A 70 -7.71 7.30 -1.07
N PRO A 71 -7.52 6.05 -0.63
CA PRO A 71 -8.55 5.36 0.15
C PRO A 71 -8.86 6.03 1.49
N GLU A 72 -7.88 6.70 2.12
CA GLU A 72 -8.09 7.47 3.35
C GLU A 72 -9.07 8.66 3.16
N GLU A 73 -9.27 9.13 1.93
CA GLU A 73 -10.02 10.35 1.63
C GLU A 73 -11.52 10.13 1.41
N GLY A 74 -11.99 8.87 1.31
CA GLY A 74 -13.43 8.62 1.21
C GLY A 74 -13.87 7.41 0.38
N TRP A 75 -13.09 6.33 0.36
CA TRP A 75 -13.61 5.08 -0.23
C TRP A 75 -14.70 4.50 0.66
N GLU A 76 -15.89 4.31 0.08
CA GLU A 76 -17.06 3.76 0.78
C GLU A 76 -17.40 2.34 0.27
N PRO A 77 -17.82 1.42 1.17
CA PRO A 77 -17.89 1.56 2.63
C PRO A 77 -16.50 1.69 3.28
N ARG A 78 -16.38 2.56 4.29
CA ARG A 78 -15.14 2.69 5.07
C ARG A 78 -14.79 1.40 5.80
N LEU A 79 -13.49 1.16 5.91
CA LEU A 79 -12.98 0.10 6.78
C LEU A 79 -13.20 0.49 8.26
N PRO A 80 -13.39 -0.50 9.15
CA PRO A 80 -13.41 -0.26 10.61
C PRO A 80 -12.14 0.45 11.10
N ASP A 81 -12.22 1.26 12.15
CA ASP A 81 -11.10 2.05 12.68
C ASP A 81 -9.84 1.25 13.06
N HIS A 82 -9.97 -0.06 13.29
CA HIS A 82 -8.86 -0.94 13.60
C HIS A 82 -8.12 -1.49 12.35
N LEU A 83 -8.65 -1.21 11.15
CA LEU A 83 -8.05 -1.57 9.87
C LEU A 83 -7.68 -0.29 9.12
N ALA A 84 -6.39 -0.13 8.84
CA ALA A 84 -5.91 1.06 8.15
C ALA A 84 -6.22 0.95 6.64
N PRO A 85 -6.88 1.96 6.04
CA PRO A 85 -7.25 1.96 4.63
C PRO A 85 -6.11 2.45 3.74
N TYR A 86 -4.99 1.73 3.73
CA TYR A 86 -3.85 2.03 2.84
C TYR A 86 -3.75 1.03 1.69
N ILE A 87 -3.13 1.45 0.60
CA ILE A 87 -2.72 0.57 -0.50
C ILE A 87 -1.34 0.00 -0.15
N GLU A 88 -1.22 -1.32 -0.07
CA GLU A 88 0.09 -1.96 0.08
C GLU A 88 0.74 -2.13 -1.28
N ALA A 89 2.03 -1.78 -1.40
CA ALA A 89 2.84 -2.03 -2.57
C ALA A 89 3.85 -3.15 -2.26
N GLN A 90 3.78 -4.27 -2.99
CA GLN A 90 4.73 -5.38 -2.87
C GLN A 90 5.76 -5.31 -4.00
N VAL A 91 7.02 -5.08 -3.64
CA VAL A 91 8.13 -4.98 -4.61
C VAL A 91 8.73 -6.35 -4.89
N TRP A 92 8.67 -6.79 -6.15
CA TRP A 92 9.19 -8.06 -6.63
C TRP A 92 10.59 -7.94 -7.25
N ASN A 93 10.95 -6.74 -7.72
CA ASN A 93 12.26 -6.46 -8.27
C ASN A 93 13.01 -5.44 -7.42
N ARG A 94 14.12 -5.87 -6.81
CA ARG A 94 14.95 -5.02 -5.95
C ARG A 94 15.95 -4.14 -6.73
N GLU A 95 16.21 -4.40 -8.00
CA GLU A 95 17.23 -3.66 -8.76
C GLU A 95 16.98 -2.14 -8.81
N PRO A 96 15.75 -1.63 -9.06
CA PRO A 96 15.49 -0.19 -9.05
C PRO A 96 15.79 0.46 -7.69
N LEU A 97 15.58 -0.26 -6.59
CA LEU A 97 15.83 0.23 -5.23
C LEU A 97 17.32 0.41 -4.94
N LEU A 98 18.16 -0.48 -5.47
CA LEU A 98 19.62 -0.38 -5.31
C LEU A 98 20.16 0.89 -5.99
N VAL A 99 19.73 1.14 -7.22
CA VAL A 99 20.11 2.33 -7.98
C VAL A 99 19.62 3.59 -7.26
N TYR A 100 18.39 3.59 -6.76
CA TYR A 100 17.84 4.71 -6.00
C TYR A 100 18.65 4.99 -4.72
N GLN A 101 19.04 3.94 -3.99
CA GLN A 101 19.87 4.07 -2.78
C GLN A 101 21.23 4.71 -3.08
N GLU A 102 21.92 4.28 -4.15
CA GLU A 102 23.19 4.88 -4.57
C GLU A 102 23.04 6.36 -4.90
N GLN A 103 21.96 6.74 -5.60
CA GLN A 103 21.66 8.13 -5.92
C GLN A 103 21.40 8.98 -4.66
N MET A 104 20.69 8.44 -3.66
CA MET A 104 20.47 9.14 -2.40
C MET A 104 21.78 9.36 -1.62
N GLN A 105 22.72 8.41 -1.68
CA GLN A 105 24.02 8.52 -1.00
C GLN A 105 24.99 9.47 -1.71
N ALA A 106 24.87 9.65 -3.03
CA ALA A 106 25.71 10.57 -3.79
C ALA A 106 25.31 12.05 -3.63
N VAL A 107 24.11 12.32 -3.09
CA VAL A 107 23.56 13.67 -2.89
C VAL A 107 23.68 14.14 -1.43
N GLY A 108 24.08 13.25 -0.50
CA GLY A 108 24.33 13.56 0.91
C GLY A 108 25.81 13.79 1.21
#